data_AF-A0A662BP93-F1
#
_entry.id   AF-A0A662BP93-F1
#
_cell.length_a   1.000
_cell.length_b   1.000
_cell.length_c   1.000
_cell.angle_alpha   90.00
_cell.angle_beta   90.00
_cell.angle_gamma   90.00
#
_symmetry.space_group_name_H-M   'P 1'
#
loop_
_entity.id
_entity.type
_entity.pdbx_description
1 polymer ?
#
loop_
_entity_poly.entity_id
_entity_poly.type
_entity_poly.pdbx_seq_one_letter_code
_entity_poly.pdbx_strand_id
1 'polypeptide(L)'
;MKQFLFIIVFLFNSNSENNFAKIFGDDYQDAIMYFKTNKNIISKGLEQFDTPNSLIIPVLFPERIRYSLIRDLIETVSVEMIYVDFGSEYVDFSIGDFQLKPSFAENVEKNIRESTVLNTKYSKFLIYKNQEVKGKRKMRVKRLKSLNYQLIYISAFYDIVSLKFNLNDKSKKEKIRFLSTCYNYGFTTTKLNIEKHIRDEYFPYGKIYKGKQYAYSEVSLYFYTNDYALRTK
;
A
#
# COMPACT_ATOMS: atom_id res chain seq x y z
N MET A 1 50.50 -25.01 -31.00
CA MET A 1 49.03 -25.08 -30.79
C MET A 1 48.71 -25.67 -29.42
N LYS A 2 48.27 -24.85 -28.47
CA LYS A 2 47.45 -25.29 -27.33
C LYS A 2 46.49 -24.13 -27.02
N GLN A 3 45.26 -24.21 -27.52
CA GLN A 3 44.20 -23.29 -27.15
C GLN A 3 43.74 -23.65 -25.73
N PHE A 4 43.90 -22.73 -24.79
CA PHE A 4 43.29 -22.84 -23.46
C PHE A 4 41.82 -22.41 -23.59
N LEU A 5 40.92 -23.38 -23.41
CA LEU A 5 39.49 -23.18 -23.34
C LEU A 5 39.16 -22.55 -21.98
N PHE A 6 38.81 -21.25 -21.96
CA PHE A 6 38.28 -20.60 -20.76
C PHE A 6 36.80 -20.97 -20.61
N ILE A 7 36.49 -21.88 -19.70
CA ILE A 7 35.11 -22.15 -19.26
C ILE A 7 34.75 -21.05 -18.27
N ILE A 8 33.94 -20.08 -18.72
CA ILE A 8 33.28 -19.12 -17.84
C ILE A 8 32.14 -19.86 -17.14
N VAL A 9 32.36 -20.26 -15.89
CA VAL A 9 31.30 -20.73 -15.00
C VAL A 9 30.49 -19.51 -14.58
N PHE A 10 29.31 -19.34 -15.17
CA PHE A 10 28.30 -18.44 -14.63
C PHE A 10 27.84 -19.00 -13.28
N LEU A 11 28.38 -18.46 -12.19
CA LEU A 11 27.79 -18.62 -10.87
C LEU A 11 26.43 -17.90 -10.92
N PHE A 12 25.37 -18.68 -11.11
CA PHE A 12 24.04 -18.23 -10.74
C PHE A 12 24.07 -17.96 -9.24
N ASN A 13 24.17 -16.70 -8.86
CA ASN A 13 23.78 -16.27 -7.53
C ASN A 13 22.30 -16.65 -7.39
N SER A 14 22.02 -17.78 -6.74
CA SER A 14 20.73 -18.01 -6.13
C SER A 14 20.55 -16.90 -5.12
N ASN A 15 19.82 -15.84 -5.49
CA ASN A 15 19.32 -14.88 -4.53
C ASN A 15 18.58 -15.70 -3.48
N SER A 16 19.17 -15.84 -2.28
CA SER A 16 18.46 -16.42 -1.16
C SER A 16 17.20 -15.56 -0.99
N GLU A 17 16.04 -16.12 -1.28
CA GLU A 17 14.78 -15.41 -1.16
C GLU A 17 14.67 -14.94 0.29
N ASN A 18 14.52 -13.62 0.48
CA ASN A 18 14.48 -13.04 1.82
C ASN A 18 13.33 -13.67 2.61
N ASN A 19 13.65 -14.33 3.73
CA ASN A 19 12.62 -14.83 4.64
C ASN A 19 12.13 -13.66 5.50
N PHE A 20 11.12 -12.94 5.00
CA PHE A 20 10.62 -11.75 5.68
C PHE A 20 9.96 -12.04 7.03
N ALA A 21 9.39 -13.24 7.21
CA ALA A 21 8.89 -13.67 8.52
C ALA A 21 10.02 -13.74 9.57
N LYS A 22 11.21 -14.22 9.18
CA LYS A 22 12.38 -14.23 10.06
C LYS A 22 13.01 -12.84 10.23
N ILE A 23 13.06 -12.03 9.17
CA ILE A 23 13.67 -10.70 9.17
C ILE A 23 12.91 -9.74 10.09
N PHE A 24 11.58 -9.72 10.00
CA PHE A 24 10.75 -8.82 10.79
C PHE A 24 10.22 -9.43 12.08
N GLY A 25 10.42 -10.75 12.30
CA GLY A 25 10.15 -11.41 13.57
C GLY A 25 8.73 -11.16 14.09
N ASP A 26 8.65 -10.61 15.30
CA ASP A 26 7.39 -10.36 16.00
C ASP A 26 6.48 -9.39 15.24
N ASP A 27 7.02 -8.35 14.59
CA ASP A 27 6.23 -7.40 13.79
C ASP A 27 5.50 -8.10 12.63
N TYR A 28 6.11 -9.13 12.04
CA TYR A 28 5.48 -9.95 11.02
C TYR A 28 4.33 -10.78 11.62
N GLN A 29 4.55 -11.39 12.78
CA GLN A 29 3.53 -12.21 13.44
C GLN A 29 2.35 -11.36 13.92
N ASP A 30 2.60 -10.16 14.42
CA ASP A 30 1.58 -9.18 14.78
C ASP A 30 0.76 -8.75 13.57
N ALA A 31 1.40 -8.55 12.42
CA ALA A 31 0.71 -8.29 11.17
C ALA A 31 -0.21 -9.45 10.77
N ILE A 32 0.28 -10.70 10.84
CA ILE A 32 -0.54 -11.91 10.60
C ILE A 32 -1.75 -11.94 11.54
N MET A 33 -1.53 -11.71 12.84
CA MET A 33 -2.59 -11.76 13.84
C MET A 33 -3.63 -10.66 13.62
N TYR A 34 -3.20 -9.46 13.24
CA TYR A 34 -4.09 -8.35 12.92
C TYR A 34 -5.06 -8.71 11.80
N PHE A 35 -4.57 -9.23 10.67
CA PHE A 35 -5.43 -9.62 9.55
C PHE A 35 -6.31 -10.82 9.88
N LYS A 36 -5.83 -11.76 10.71
CA LYS A 36 -6.65 -12.88 11.19
C LYS A 36 -7.81 -12.41 12.06
N THR A 37 -7.52 -11.53 13.02
CA THR A 37 -8.51 -11.00 13.98
C THR A 37 -9.55 -10.14 13.28
N ASN A 38 -9.11 -9.30 12.33
CA ASN A 38 -9.98 -8.37 11.61
C ASN A 38 -10.53 -8.91 10.29
N LYS A 39 -10.34 -10.22 10.00
CA LYS A 39 -10.67 -10.85 8.71
C LYS A 39 -12.07 -10.49 8.23
N ASN A 40 -13.07 -10.60 9.11
CA ASN A 40 -14.46 -10.36 8.73
C ASN A 40 -14.72 -8.91 8.32
N ILE A 41 -14.17 -7.93 9.05
CA ILE A 41 -14.36 -6.51 8.77
C ILE A 41 -13.63 -6.13 7.47
N ILE A 42 -12.38 -6.58 7.33
CA ILE A 42 -11.55 -6.28 6.16
C ILE A 42 -12.15 -6.94 4.92
N SER A 43 -12.44 -8.23 4.96
CA SER A 43 -12.92 -8.95 3.78
C SER A 43 -14.28 -8.47 3.31
N LYS A 44 -15.24 -8.27 4.22
CA LYS A 44 -16.55 -7.73 3.86
C LYS A 44 -16.47 -6.28 3.39
N GLY A 45 -15.62 -5.46 4.02
CA GLY A 45 -15.43 -4.07 3.62
C GLY A 45 -14.85 -3.92 2.22
N LEU A 46 -13.93 -4.80 1.81
CA LEU A 46 -13.42 -4.85 0.44
C LEU A 46 -14.43 -5.43 -0.54
N GLU A 47 -15.11 -6.53 -0.17
CA GLU A 47 -16.14 -7.19 -0.99
C GLU A 47 -17.33 -6.28 -1.29
N GLN A 48 -17.72 -5.41 -0.36
CA GLN A 48 -18.77 -4.41 -0.55
C GLN A 48 -18.53 -3.53 -1.79
N PHE A 49 -17.28 -3.38 -2.21
CA PHE A 49 -16.88 -2.59 -3.38
C PHE A 49 -16.23 -3.45 -4.47
N ASP A 50 -16.52 -4.75 -4.51
CA ASP A 50 -15.98 -5.71 -5.49
C ASP A 50 -14.44 -5.74 -5.53
N THR A 51 -13.81 -5.39 -4.41
CA THR A 51 -12.35 -5.29 -4.32
C THR A 51 -11.76 -6.65 -3.96
N PRO A 52 -10.86 -7.22 -4.78
CA PRO A 52 -10.37 -8.58 -4.58
C PRO A 52 -9.42 -8.67 -3.38
N ASN A 53 -9.91 -9.29 -2.30
CA ASN A 53 -9.15 -9.61 -1.09
C ASN A 53 -7.75 -10.19 -1.39
N SER A 54 -7.68 -11.15 -2.32
CA SER A 54 -6.43 -11.85 -2.67
C SER A 54 -5.37 -11.00 -3.37
N LEU A 55 -5.72 -9.79 -3.84
CA LEU A 55 -4.76 -8.82 -4.35
C LEU A 55 -4.45 -7.75 -3.31
N ILE A 56 -5.47 -7.26 -2.61
CA ILE A 56 -5.35 -6.09 -1.74
C ILE A 56 -4.80 -6.41 -0.36
N ILE A 57 -5.22 -7.50 0.30
CA ILE A 57 -4.70 -7.84 1.62
C ILE A 57 -3.16 -7.97 1.60
N PRO A 58 -2.53 -8.64 0.61
CA PRO A 58 -1.08 -8.64 0.50
C PRO A 58 -0.46 -7.26 0.31
N VAL A 59 -1.10 -6.36 -0.44
CA VAL A 59 -0.63 -4.99 -0.65
C VAL A 59 -0.64 -4.19 0.65
N LEU A 60 -1.60 -4.43 1.54
CA LEU A 60 -1.72 -3.74 2.83
C LEU A 60 -0.84 -4.35 3.93
N PHE A 61 -0.38 -5.59 3.74
CA PHE A 61 0.33 -6.35 4.77
C PHE A 61 1.58 -5.65 5.31
N PRO A 62 2.47 -5.07 4.47
CA PRO A 62 3.68 -4.41 4.97
C PRO A 62 3.39 -3.20 5.88
N GLU A 63 2.25 -2.51 5.73
CA GLU A 63 1.89 -1.42 6.64
C GLU A 63 1.63 -1.91 8.06
N ARG A 64 1.19 -3.16 8.23
CA ARG A 64 0.98 -3.77 9.55
C ARG A 64 2.28 -4.20 10.21
N ILE A 65 3.26 -4.65 9.43
CA ILE A 65 4.63 -4.90 9.94
C ILE A 65 5.20 -3.59 10.48
N ARG A 66 5.03 -2.50 9.71
CA ARG A 66 5.59 -1.20 10.06
C ARG A 66 4.80 -0.46 11.14
N TYR A 67 3.58 -0.90 11.45
CA TYR A 67 2.69 -0.16 12.33
C TYR A 67 3.25 0.02 13.74
N SER A 68 3.81 -1.04 14.34
CA SER A 68 4.48 -0.97 15.65
C SER A 68 5.65 0.04 15.61
N LEU A 69 6.49 -0.04 14.57
CA LEU A 69 7.68 0.80 14.39
C LEU A 69 7.37 2.30 14.33
N ILE A 70 6.19 2.69 13.82
CA ILE A 70 5.82 4.10 13.63
C ILE A 70 4.71 4.56 14.59
N ARG A 71 3.94 3.65 15.21
CA ARG A 71 2.96 4.03 16.24
C ARG A 71 3.62 4.82 17.36
N ASP A 72 4.84 4.42 17.75
CA ASP A 72 5.61 5.08 18.80
C ASP A 72 6.13 6.47 18.37
N LEU A 73 6.11 6.79 17.07
CA LEU A 73 6.51 8.09 16.49
C LEU A 73 5.31 9.03 16.19
N ILE A 74 4.09 8.51 16.02
CA ILE A 74 2.89 9.24 15.54
C ILE A 74 1.95 9.69 16.68
N GLU A 75 2.43 9.85 17.92
CA GLU A 75 1.59 10.36 19.02
C GLU A 75 1.16 11.85 18.90
N THR A 76 1.45 12.53 17.79
CA THR A 76 1.25 13.98 17.71
C THR A 76 -0.04 14.40 17.02
N VAL A 77 -1.04 14.75 17.83
CA VAL A 77 -2.15 15.65 17.45
C VAL A 77 -1.65 16.87 16.66
N SER A 78 -0.42 17.32 16.91
CA SER A 78 0.23 18.47 16.25
C SER A 78 0.32 18.35 14.72
N VAL A 79 0.69 17.19 14.15
CA VAL A 79 0.81 17.05 12.69
C VAL A 79 -0.56 17.05 12.00
N GLU A 80 -1.59 16.54 12.67
CA GLU A 80 -2.97 16.63 12.20
C GLU A 80 -3.45 18.08 12.15
N MET A 81 -3.12 18.88 13.16
CA MET A 81 -3.45 20.31 13.18
C MET A 81 -2.76 21.05 12.03
N ILE A 82 -1.45 20.81 11.82
CA ILE A 82 -0.70 21.41 10.71
C ILE A 82 -1.35 21.03 9.38
N TYR A 83 -1.73 19.76 9.19
CA TYR A 83 -2.43 19.34 7.98
C TYR A 83 -3.78 20.04 7.80
N VAL A 84 -4.58 20.16 8.87
CA VAL A 84 -5.88 20.82 8.81
C VAL A 84 -5.73 22.29 8.39
N ASP A 85 -4.74 22.99 8.97
CA ASP A 85 -4.54 24.41 8.70
C ASP A 85 -3.89 24.67 7.35
N PHE A 86 -2.89 23.89 6.96
CA PHE A 86 -2.03 24.20 5.81
C PHE A 86 -2.14 23.21 4.65
N GLY A 87 -2.48 21.94 4.91
CA GLY A 87 -2.68 20.90 3.90
C GLY A 87 -1.50 19.95 3.71
N SER A 88 -1.65 19.01 2.77
CA SER A 88 -0.70 17.91 2.52
C SER A 88 0.65 18.38 1.98
N GLU A 89 0.69 19.54 1.32
CA GLU A 89 1.93 20.16 0.83
C GLU A 89 2.88 20.56 1.97
N TYR A 90 2.34 20.82 3.17
CA TYR A 90 3.12 21.22 4.35
C TYR A 90 3.46 20.03 5.24
N VAL A 91 2.54 19.07 5.38
CA VAL A 91 2.77 17.86 6.17
C VAL A 91 1.97 16.70 5.59
N ASP A 92 2.64 15.57 5.37
CA ASP A 92 2.03 14.37 4.80
C ASP A 92 2.53 13.12 5.54
N PHE A 93 1.77 12.75 6.57
CA PHE A 93 2.09 11.67 7.49
C PHE A 93 1.13 10.49 7.31
N SER A 94 1.51 9.32 7.78
CA SER A 94 0.70 8.11 7.72
C SER A 94 -0.29 8.04 8.89
N ILE A 95 -1.54 7.63 8.63
CA ILE A 95 -2.62 7.59 9.61
C ILE A 95 -3.33 6.24 9.58
N GLY A 96 -3.67 5.72 10.77
CA GLY A 96 -4.54 4.55 10.92
C GLY A 96 -3.86 3.22 10.59
N ASP A 97 -4.65 2.14 10.62
CA ASP A 97 -4.13 0.78 10.54
C ASP A 97 -3.32 0.47 9.29
N PHE A 98 -3.71 1.05 8.15
CA PHE A 98 -3.05 0.92 6.87
C PHE A 98 -2.22 2.15 6.50
N GLN A 99 -1.91 3.02 7.47
CA GLN A 99 -0.88 4.07 7.32
C GLN A 99 -1.11 4.99 6.10
N LEU A 100 -2.38 5.26 5.78
CA LEU A 100 -2.76 6.10 4.65
C LEU A 100 -2.35 7.55 4.87
N LYS A 101 -1.84 8.18 3.82
CA LYS A 101 -1.46 9.60 3.84
C LYS A 101 -2.61 10.52 3.44
N PRO A 102 -2.70 11.74 3.98
CA PRO A 102 -3.65 12.73 3.49
C PRO A 102 -3.55 13.00 1.99
N SER A 103 -2.33 13.10 1.43
CA SER A 103 -2.13 13.28 -0.02
C SER A 103 -2.67 12.11 -0.85
N PHE A 104 -2.57 10.88 -0.34
CA PHE A 104 -3.15 9.70 -0.98
C PHE A 104 -4.67 9.84 -1.09
N ALA A 105 -5.33 10.20 0.01
CA ALA A 105 -6.77 10.38 0.06
C ALA A 105 -7.24 11.54 -0.83
N GLU A 106 -6.49 12.65 -0.89
CA GLU A 106 -6.76 13.77 -1.79
C GLU A 106 -6.68 13.35 -3.27
N ASN A 107 -5.67 12.56 -3.63
CA ASN A 107 -5.53 12.01 -4.98
C ASN A 107 -6.67 11.05 -5.33
N VAL A 108 -7.08 10.18 -4.40
CA VAL A 108 -8.24 9.29 -4.60
C VAL A 108 -9.51 10.11 -4.83
N GLU A 109 -9.79 11.09 -3.97
CA GLU A 109 -10.96 11.95 -4.10
C GLU A 109 -10.96 12.76 -5.40
N LYS A 110 -9.80 13.24 -5.85
CA LYS A 110 -9.66 13.92 -7.13
C LYS A 110 -10.07 13.01 -8.29
N ASN A 111 -9.52 11.80 -8.35
CA ASN A 111 -9.87 10.83 -9.40
C ASN A 111 -11.35 10.42 -9.36
N ILE A 112 -11.97 10.35 -8.18
CA ILE A 112 -13.42 10.11 -8.04
C ILE A 112 -14.24 11.27 -8.63
N ARG A 113 -13.82 12.52 -8.45
CA ARG A 113 -14.53 13.68 -9.04
C ARG A 113 -14.42 13.72 -10.56
N GLU A 114 -13.28 13.29 -11.09
CA GLU A 114 -12.96 13.36 -12.52
C GLU A 114 -13.48 12.17 -13.35
N SER A 115 -13.94 11.10 -12.70
CA SER A 115 -14.48 9.90 -13.38
C SER A 115 -15.93 9.66 -13.03
N THR A 116 -16.83 9.67 -14.03
CA THR A 116 -18.27 9.40 -13.85
C THR A 116 -18.55 8.06 -13.17
N VAL A 117 -17.80 7.01 -13.55
CA VAL A 117 -17.95 5.66 -13.00
C VAL A 117 -17.57 5.64 -11.51
N LEU A 118 -16.40 6.19 -11.17
CA LEU A 118 -15.94 6.25 -9.78
C LEU A 118 -16.80 7.18 -8.94
N ASN A 119 -17.26 8.29 -9.51
CA ASN A 119 -18.15 9.23 -8.84
C ASN A 119 -19.44 8.53 -8.39
N THR A 120 -20.06 7.76 -9.29
CA THR A 120 -21.30 7.04 -8.99
C THR A 120 -21.10 6.04 -7.85
N LYS A 121 -19.96 5.33 -7.82
CA LYS A 121 -19.67 4.31 -6.81
C LYS A 121 -19.28 4.89 -5.44
N TYR A 122 -18.46 5.95 -5.41
CA TYR A 122 -17.77 6.39 -4.18
C TYR A 122 -18.19 7.77 -3.66
N SER A 123 -18.85 8.62 -4.46
CA SER A 123 -19.07 10.02 -4.09
C SER A 123 -19.83 10.19 -2.77
N LYS A 124 -20.86 9.36 -2.53
CA LYS A 124 -21.64 9.38 -1.28
C LYS A 124 -20.83 9.13 -0.02
N PHE A 125 -19.67 8.47 -0.14
CA PHE A 125 -18.81 8.14 0.99
C PHE A 125 -17.66 9.13 1.14
N LEU A 126 -17.00 9.48 0.02
CA LEU A 126 -15.70 10.17 0.05
C LEU A 126 -15.77 11.64 -0.35
N ILE A 127 -16.82 12.08 -1.04
CA ILE A 127 -16.90 13.47 -1.52
C ILE A 127 -17.72 14.34 -0.57
N TYR A 128 -17.11 15.43 -0.13
CA TYR A 128 -17.73 16.41 0.76
C TYR A 128 -18.68 17.33 -0.04
N LYS A 129 -19.93 17.43 0.38
CA LYS A 129 -20.85 18.48 -0.09
C LYS A 129 -20.68 19.71 0.79
N ASN A 130 -20.51 20.89 0.17
CA ASN A 130 -20.59 22.21 0.82
C ASN A 130 -19.82 22.32 2.15
N GLN A 131 -18.50 22.11 2.10
CA GLN A 131 -17.60 22.36 3.23
C GLN A 131 -16.46 23.27 2.83
N GLU A 132 -16.09 24.18 3.74
CA GLU A 132 -14.85 24.95 3.66
C GLU A 132 -13.62 24.01 3.68
N VAL A 133 -12.47 24.52 3.22
CA VAL A 133 -11.24 23.74 3.04
C VAL A 133 -10.80 23.05 4.34
N LYS A 134 -10.77 23.77 5.46
CA LYS A 134 -10.40 23.22 6.77
C LYS A 134 -11.37 22.12 7.23
N GLY A 135 -12.66 22.32 7.03
CA GLY A 135 -13.70 21.31 7.31
C GLY A 135 -13.48 20.00 6.56
N LYS A 136 -13.16 20.08 5.26
CA LYS A 136 -12.82 18.90 4.43
C LYS A 136 -11.60 18.15 4.98
N ARG A 137 -10.54 18.89 5.34
CA ARG A 137 -9.30 18.31 5.89
C ARG A 137 -9.54 17.63 7.24
N LYS A 138 -10.29 18.25 8.16
CA LYS A 138 -10.67 17.64 9.45
C LYS A 138 -11.42 16.32 9.24
N MET A 139 -12.39 16.31 8.32
CA MET A 139 -13.15 15.10 8.04
C MET A 139 -12.28 14.01 7.38
N ARG A 140 -11.32 14.40 6.53
CA ARG A 140 -10.35 13.46 5.97
C ARG A 140 -9.53 12.77 7.04
N VAL A 141 -8.95 13.52 7.98
CA VAL A 141 -8.22 12.94 9.12
C VAL A 141 -9.11 11.97 9.90
N LYS A 142 -10.34 12.36 10.22
CA LYS A 142 -11.31 11.48 10.91
C LYS A 142 -11.57 10.18 10.14
N ARG A 143 -11.70 10.25 8.82
CA ARG A 143 -11.91 9.07 7.95
C ARG A 143 -10.67 8.19 7.91
N LEU A 144 -9.47 8.76 7.79
CA LEU A 144 -8.23 7.99 7.76
C LEU A 144 -7.94 7.26 9.08
N LYS A 145 -8.48 7.75 10.21
CA LYS A 145 -8.46 7.03 11.49
C LYS A 145 -9.46 5.87 11.59
N SER A 146 -10.45 5.79 10.70
CA SER A 146 -11.49 4.77 10.73
C SER A 146 -11.14 3.63 9.77
N LEU A 147 -11.01 2.41 10.29
CA LEU A 147 -10.74 1.22 9.47
C LEU A 147 -11.73 1.08 8.30
N ASN A 148 -13.04 1.26 8.56
CA ASN A 148 -14.07 1.20 7.51
C ASN A 148 -13.82 2.20 6.39
N TYR A 149 -13.48 3.45 6.71
CA TYR A 149 -13.20 4.45 5.69
C TYR A 149 -11.85 4.22 4.99
N GLN A 150 -10.84 3.71 5.69
CA GLN A 150 -9.59 3.29 5.04
C GLN A 150 -9.87 2.23 3.98
N LEU A 151 -10.73 1.24 4.26
CA LEU A 151 -11.14 0.21 3.29
C LEU A 151 -11.84 0.83 2.07
N ILE A 152 -12.72 1.82 2.25
CA ILE A 152 -13.36 2.54 1.13
C ILE A 152 -12.30 3.27 0.28
N TYR A 153 -11.34 3.96 0.90
CA TYR A 153 -10.26 4.62 0.17
C TYR A 153 -9.38 3.62 -0.60
N ILE A 154 -9.10 2.45 -0.01
CA ILE A 154 -8.32 1.38 -0.64
C ILE A 154 -9.07 0.75 -1.82
N SER A 155 -10.38 0.53 -1.68
CA SER A 155 -11.23 0.05 -2.77
C SER A 155 -11.28 1.04 -3.94
N ALA A 156 -11.46 2.33 -3.64
CA ALA A 156 -11.40 3.37 -4.66
C ALA A 156 -10.02 3.42 -5.33
N PHE A 157 -8.94 3.31 -4.56
CA PHE A 157 -7.59 3.20 -5.11
C PHE A 157 -7.43 2.01 -6.06
N TYR A 158 -7.92 0.83 -5.68
CA TYR A 158 -7.87 -0.34 -6.55
C TYR A 158 -8.61 -0.10 -7.87
N ASP A 159 -9.81 0.47 -7.82
CA ASP A 159 -10.58 0.78 -9.04
C ASP A 159 -9.87 1.84 -9.89
N ILE A 160 -9.28 2.87 -9.29
CA ILE A 160 -8.48 3.88 -10.00
C ILE A 160 -7.31 3.24 -10.72
N VAL A 161 -6.53 2.39 -10.04
CA VAL A 161 -5.36 1.73 -10.62
C VAL A 161 -5.80 0.78 -11.73
N SER A 162 -6.86 0.02 -11.53
CA SER A 162 -7.41 -0.93 -12.51
C SER A 162 -7.93 -0.24 -13.77
N LEU A 163 -8.58 0.93 -13.63
CA LEU A 163 -9.04 1.74 -14.76
C LEU A 163 -7.88 2.41 -15.50
N LYS A 164 -6.89 2.91 -14.75
CA LYS A 164 -5.76 3.67 -15.31
C LYS A 164 -4.74 2.76 -15.99
N PHE A 165 -4.53 1.57 -15.44
CA PHE A 165 -3.51 0.63 -15.91
C PHE A 165 -4.19 -0.70 -16.21
N ASN A 166 -4.29 -1.06 -17.49
CA ASN A 166 -4.72 -2.40 -17.86
C ASN A 166 -3.69 -3.41 -17.32
N LEU A 167 -4.13 -4.23 -16.35
CA LEU A 167 -3.35 -5.31 -15.74
C LEU A 167 -3.91 -6.69 -16.10
N ASN A 168 -4.88 -6.81 -17.00
CA ASN A 168 -5.62 -8.05 -17.22
C ASN A 168 -4.72 -9.21 -17.67
N ASP A 169 -3.69 -8.90 -18.44
CA ASP A 169 -2.65 -9.80 -18.94
C ASP A 169 -1.64 -10.24 -17.88
N LYS A 170 -1.55 -9.52 -16.76
CA LYS A 170 -0.57 -9.83 -15.70
C LYS A 170 -1.03 -10.96 -14.79
N SER A 171 -0.09 -11.80 -14.39
CA SER A 171 -0.31 -12.81 -13.36
C SER A 171 -0.68 -12.14 -12.02
N LYS A 172 -1.29 -12.91 -11.12
CA LYS A 172 -1.64 -12.41 -9.78
C LYS A 172 -0.42 -11.88 -9.01
N LYS A 173 0.74 -12.53 -9.14
CA LYS A 173 1.99 -12.11 -8.50
C LYS A 173 2.47 -10.75 -9.04
N GLU A 174 2.39 -10.55 -10.36
CA GLU A 174 2.76 -9.27 -10.98
C GLU A 174 1.76 -8.15 -10.63
N LYS A 175 0.47 -8.46 -10.55
CA LYS A 175 -0.56 -7.53 -10.06
C LYS A 175 -0.26 -7.06 -8.64
N ILE A 176 0.10 -7.99 -7.74
CA ILE A 176 0.45 -7.65 -6.35
C ILE A 176 1.67 -6.73 -6.31
N ARG A 177 2.73 -7.03 -7.07
CA ARG A 177 3.91 -6.16 -7.12
C ARG A 177 3.58 -4.75 -7.62
N PHE A 178 2.82 -4.66 -8.71
CA PHE A 178 2.44 -3.39 -9.30
C PHE A 178 1.53 -2.58 -8.36
N LEU A 179 0.48 -3.19 -7.80
CA LEU A 179 -0.41 -2.55 -6.83
C LEU A 179 0.33 -2.10 -5.57
N SER A 180 1.25 -2.93 -5.06
CA SER A 180 2.08 -2.60 -3.91
C SER A 180 2.96 -1.38 -4.19
N THR A 181 3.50 -1.29 -5.40
CA THR A 181 4.31 -0.14 -5.82
C THR A 181 3.44 1.11 -6.00
N CYS A 182 2.27 1.00 -6.63
CA CYS A 182 1.29 2.10 -6.69
C CYS A 182 0.90 2.63 -5.31
N TYR A 183 0.77 1.74 -4.33
CA TYR A 183 0.39 2.09 -2.97
C TYR A 183 1.53 2.79 -2.22
N ASN A 184 2.75 2.25 -2.29
CA ASN A 184 3.90 2.76 -1.55
C ASN A 184 4.60 3.96 -2.22
N TYR A 185 4.74 3.95 -3.55
CA TYR A 185 5.40 4.99 -4.34
C TYR A 185 4.43 6.06 -4.86
N GLY A 186 3.20 5.67 -5.18
CA GLY A 186 2.14 6.54 -5.70
C GLY A 186 1.62 6.13 -7.08
N PHE A 187 0.31 6.31 -7.30
CA PHE A 187 -0.41 5.86 -8.49
C PHE A 187 -0.69 6.98 -9.52
N THR A 188 -0.30 8.22 -9.22
CA THR A 188 -0.54 9.38 -10.09
C THR A 188 0.44 9.48 -11.25
N THR A 189 1.57 8.76 -11.21
CA THR A 189 2.59 8.72 -12.27
C THR A 189 2.23 7.75 -13.42
N THR A 190 3.17 7.53 -14.35
CA THR A 190 3.02 6.62 -15.49
C THR A 190 3.31 5.15 -15.12
N LYS A 191 2.79 4.21 -15.93
CA LYS A 191 3.03 2.76 -15.76
C LYS A 191 4.53 2.45 -15.75
N LEU A 192 5.29 3.04 -16.69
CA LEU A 192 6.73 2.86 -16.81
C LEU A 192 7.47 3.30 -15.54
N ASN A 193 7.08 4.44 -14.94
CA ASN A 193 7.69 4.90 -13.71
C ASN A 193 7.37 3.97 -12.54
N ILE A 194 6.11 3.50 -12.41
CA ILE A 194 5.75 2.51 -11.40
C ILE A 194 6.58 1.24 -11.57
N GLU A 195 6.70 0.71 -12.79
CA GLU A 195 7.46 -0.52 -13.05
C GLU A 195 8.95 -0.40 -12.69
N LYS A 196 9.56 0.78 -12.88
CA LYS A 196 10.95 1.04 -12.46
C LYS A 196 11.15 0.98 -10.95
N HIS A 197 10.14 1.34 -10.16
CA HIS A 197 10.24 1.42 -8.69
C HIS A 197 9.79 0.14 -7.98
N ILE A 198 9.42 -0.93 -8.71
CA ILE A 198 8.98 -2.19 -8.09
C ILE A 198 10.01 -2.72 -7.10
N ARG A 199 11.30 -2.66 -7.46
CA ARG A 199 12.38 -3.25 -6.65
C ARG A 199 13.11 -2.25 -5.74
N ASP A 200 12.60 -1.03 -5.60
CA ASP A 200 13.25 -0.03 -4.75
C ASP A 200 13.20 -0.43 -3.28
N GLU A 201 14.36 -0.54 -2.64
CA GLU A 201 14.50 -0.92 -1.23
C GLU A 201 14.34 0.28 -0.30
N TYR A 202 13.10 0.72 -0.07
CA TYR A 202 12.77 1.81 0.88
C TYR A 202 11.88 1.38 2.05
N PHE A 203 11.63 0.08 2.22
CA PHE A 203 10.85 -0.43 3.35
C PHE A 203 11.77 -0.96 4.47
N PRO A 204 11.48 -0.71 5.76
CA PRO A 204 10.29 -0.02 6.28
C PRO A 204 10.46 1.50 6.48
N TYR A 205 11.69 2.01 6.52
CA TYR A 205 11.98 3.35 7.06
C TYR A 205 11.92 4.49 6.03
N GLY A 206 11.73 4.17 4.75
CA GLY A 206 11.63 5.14 3.67
C GLY A 206 12.97 5.51 3.05
N LYS A 207 12.91 6.29 1.97
CA LYS A 207 14.03 6.61 1.07
C LYS A 207 15.24 7.29 1.74
N ILE A 208 15.02 8.02 2.83
CA ILE A 208 16.07 8.80 3.51
C ILE A 208 16.97 7.89 4.36
N TYR A 209 16.42 6.80 4.89
CA TYR A 209 17.15 5.88 5.76
C TYR A 209 18.25 5.13 4.99
N LYS A 210 19.44 5.02 5.58
CA LYS A 210 20.64 4.47 4.94
C LYS A 210 20.95 3.02 5.34
N GLY A 211 20.27 2.47 6.33
CA GLY A 211 20.47 1.08 6.76
C GLY A 211 19.83 0.07 5.80
N LYS A 212 19.86 -1.22 6.17
CA LYS A 212 19.27 -2.27 5.35
C LYS A 212 17.75 -2.05 5.22
N GLN A 213 17.29 -2.07 3.98
CA GLN A 213 15.89 -1.95 3.59
C GLN A 213 15.53 -3.03 2.58
N TYR A 214 14.25 -3.11 2.25
CA TYR A 214 13.68 -4.11 1.36
C TYR A 214 12.67 -3.47 0.43
N ALA A 215 12.40 -4.13 -0.70
CA ALA A 215 11.35 -3.69 -1.61
C ALA A 215 9.97 -4.01 -1.01
N TYR A 216 9.12 -2.99 -0.87
CA TYR A 216 7.76 -3.13 -0.35
C TYR A 216 6.98 -4.21 -1.13
N SER A 217 7.12 -4.24 -2.46
CA SER A 217 6.45 -5.21 -3.32
C SER A 217 6.85 -6.66 -3.04
N GLU A 218 8.10 -6.90 -2.64
CA GLU A 218 8.60 -8.24 -2.37
C GLU A 218 8.11 -8.72 -1.00
N VAL A 219 7.99 -7.82 -0.02
CA VAL A 219 7.36 -8.14 1.28
C VAL A 219 5.90 -8.56 1.07
N SER A 220 5.13 -7.79 0.28
CA SER A 220 3.75 -8.13 -0.09
C SER A 220 3.64 -9.48 -0.80
N LEU A 221 4.52 -9.74 -1.76
CA LEU A 221 4.49 -10.97 -2.54
C LEU A 221 4.89 -12.19 -1.71
N TYR A 222 5.86 -12.04 -0.81
CA TYR A 222 6.26 -13.10 0.10
C TYR A 222 5.09 -13.52 0.99
N PHE A 223 4.42 -12.55 1.63
CA PHE A 223 3.24 -12.84 2.44
C PHE A 223 2.13 -13.50 1.60
N TYR A 224 1.88 -13.01 0.39
CA TYR A 224 0.92 -13.65 -0.51
C TYR A 224 1.22 -15.14 -0.74
N THR A 225 2.49 -15.45 -1.02
CA THR A 225 2.92 -16.78 -1.44
C THR A 225 3.02 -17.75 -0.27
N ASN A 226 3.49 -17.29 0.89
CA ASN A 226 3.84 -18.14 2.02
C ASN A 226 2.77 -18.20 3.11
N ASP A 227 1.91 -17.18 3.24
CA ASP A 227 0.97 -17.08 4.35
C ASP A 227 -0.48 -16.90 3.90
N TYR A 228 -0.73 -16.04 2.91
CA TYR A 228 -2.09 -15.78 2.45
C TYR A 228 -2.65 -16.98 1.68
N ALA A 229 -1.95 -17.41 0.62
CA ALA A 229 -2.44 -18.46 -0.28
C ALA A 229 -2.55 -19.84 0.39
N LEU A 230 -1.74 -20.12 1.41
CA LEU A 230 -1.79 -21.37 2.16
C LEU A 230 -2.93 -21.43 3.17
N ARG A 231 -3.44 -20.28 3.63
CA ARG A 231 -4.52 -20.19 4.62
C ARG A 231 -5.92 -20.00 4.02
N THR A 232 -6.00 -19.83 2.70
CA THR A 232 -7.27 -19.66 1.95
C THR A 232 -7.61 -20.86 1.07
N LYS A 233 -6.81 -21.93 1.12
CA LYS A 233 -7.19 -23.27 0.63
C LYS A 233 -7.84 -24.03 1.77
#